data_AF-A0A538D3N7-F1
#
_entry.id   AF-A0A538D3N7-F1
#
_cell.length_a   1.000
_cell.length_b   1.000
_cell.length_c   1.000
_cell.angle_alpha   90.00
_cell.angle_beta   90.00
_cell.angle_gamma   90.00
#
_symmetry.space_group_name_H-M   'P 1'
#
loop_
_entity.id
_entity.type
_entity.pdbx_description
1 polymer ?
#
loop_
_entity_poly.entity_id
_entity_poly.type
_entity_poly.pdbx_seq_one_letter_code
_entity_poly.pdbx_strand_id
1 'polypeptide(L)'
;MTVAALTSAERPDLPDRPELESVWPEYNRHGEVTNRFWGRLYDEFPEFQFVLYDDEADRALAEGHTIPCRWDGTPEGLPRGLDGLLEDAFALGEAGREPNTLSALAIEIAPGA
;
A
#
# COMPACT_ATOMS: atom_id res chain seq x y z
N MET A 1 13.40 0.32 22.95
CA MET A 1 12.90 0.35 21.57
C MET A 1 11.80 -0.69 21.46
N THR A 2 10.55 -0.24 21.44
CA THR A 2 9.39 -1.11 21.19
C THR A 2 8.94 -0.81 19.77
N VAL A 3 9.32 -1.70 18.84
CA VAL A 3 8.93 -1.59 17.43
C VAL A 3 7.80 -2.57 17.18
N ALA A 4 6.74 -2.09 16.53
CA ALA A 4 5.60 -2.92 16.14
C ALA A 4 5.27 -2.72 14.65
N ALA A 5 4.86 -3.80 14.00
CA ALA A 5 4.20 -3.75 12.70
C ALA A 5 2.70 -3.68 12.95
N LEU A 6 2.07 -2.63 12.42
CA LEU A 6 0.66 -2.31 12.59
C LEU A 6 0.03 -2.10 11.23
N THR A 7 -1.27 -2.28 11.12
CA THR A 7 -2.04 -1.93 9.94
C THR A 7 -2.73 -0.58 10.11
N SER A 8 -3.09 0.08 9.01
CA SER A 8 -3.91 1.30 9.06
C SER A 8 -5.28 1.04 9.69
N ALA A 9 -5.79 -0.20 9.67
CA ALA A 9 -7.00 -0.59 10.39
C ALA A 9 -6.81 -0.56 11.92
N GLU A 10 -5.64 -0.97 12.42
CA GLU A 10 -5.33 -0.98 13.85
C GLU A 10 -4.98 0.42 14.39
N ARG A 11 -4.38 1.26 13.54
CA ARG A 11 -3.96 2.62 13.88
C ARG A 11 -4.28 3.60 12.74
N PRO A 12 -5.56 3.99 12.57
CA PRO A 12 -5.99 4.88 11.50
C PRO A 12 -5.44 6.32 11.64
N ASP A 13 -4.83 6.65 12.78
CA ASP A 13 -4.17 7.93 13.05
C ASP A 13 -2.70 7.98 12.57
N LEU A 14 -2.14 6.86 12.12
CA LEU A 14 -0.74 6.76 11.71
C LEU A 14 -0.39 7.00 10.23
N PRO A 15 -1.24 6.77 9.21
CA PRO A 15 -0.82 6.89 7.81
C PRO A 15 -0.54 8.34 7.38
N ASP A 16 0.10 8.50 6.20
CA ASP A 16 0.47 9.79 5.59
C ASP A 16 1.57 10.55 6.36
N ARG A 17 2.65 9.82 6.69
CA ARG A 17 3.78 10.37 7.44
C ARG A 17 4.79 11.03 6.51
N PRO A 18 5.08 12.34 6.69
CA PRO A 18 5.92 13.11 5.77
C PRO A 18 7.36 12.59 5.69
N GLU A 19 7.82 11.85 6.70
CA GLU A 19 9.15 11.25 6.73
C GLU A 19 9.34 10.23 5.60
N LEU A 20 8.28 9.49 5.25
CA LEU A 20 8.30 8.45 4.22
C LEU A 20 7.94 8.99 2.84
N GLU A 21 7.23 10.11 2.76
CA GLU A 21 6.92 10.78 1.48
C GLU A 21 8.20 11.14 0.70
N SER A 22 9.28 11.48 1.41
CA SER A 22 10.58 11.83 0.82
C SER A 22 11.32 10.65 0.16
N VAL A 23 10.88 9.41 0.41
CA VAL A 23 11.47 8.20 -0.17
C VAL A 23 11.12 8.06 -1.66
N TRP A 24 9.98 8.61 -2.07
CA TRP A 24 9.50 8.50 -3.45
C TRP A 24 10.31 9.36 -4.41
N PRO A 25 11.00 8.76 -5.41
CA PRO A 25 11.64 9.54 -6.46
C PRO A 25 10.60 10.33 -7.25
N GLU A 26 11.00 11.52 -7.73
CA GLU A 26 10.10 12.43 -8.45
C GLU A 26 9.34 11.74 -9.60
N TYR A 27 9.99 10.85 -10.35
CA TYR A 27 9.37 10.17 -11.48
C TYR A 27 8.20 9.24 -11.08
N ASN A 28 8.14 8.76 -9.84
CA ASN A 28 7.02 7.95 -9.34
C ASN A 28 5.78 8.81 -8.99
N ARG A 29 5.94 10.13 -8.82
CA ARG A 29 4.88 11.04 -8.35
C ARG A 29 3.92 11.49 -9.45
N HIS A 30 4.19 11.12 -10.70
CA HIS A 30 3.44 11.58 -11.88
C HIS A 30 2.57 10.49 -12.54
N GLY A 31 2.34 9.37 -11.85
CA GLY A 31 1.48 8.29 -12.36
C GLY A 31 0.00 8.69 -12.32
N GLU A 32 -0.68 8.73 -13.47
CA GLU A 32 -2.10 9.11 -13.55
C GLU A 32 -3.00 8.15 -12.75
N VAL A 33 -2.81 6.83 -12.95
CA VAL A 33 -3.59 5.79 -12.28
C VAL A 33 -3.20 5.69 -10.81
N THR A 34 -1.91 5.64 -10.51
CA THR A 34 -1.42 5.60 -9.11
C THR A 34 -1.94 6.78 -8.31
N ASN A 35 -1.85 8.02 -8.81
CA ASN A 35 -2.34 9.20 -8.08
C ASN A 35 -3.86 9.19 -7.87
N ARG A 36 -4.62 8.53 -8.74
CA ARG A 36 -6.07 8.36 -8.57
C ARG A 36 -6.44 7.37 -7.46
N PHE A 37 -5.64 6.33 -7.27
CA PHE A 37 -6.00 5.20 -6.40
C PHE A 37 -5.20 5.13 -5.09
N TRP A 38 -3.99 5.69 -5.02
CA TRP A 38 -3.08 5.46 -3.88
C TRP A 38 -3.68 5.90 -2.54
N GLY A 39 -4.23 7.11 -2.46
CA GLY A 39 -4.85 7.60 -1.23
C GLY A 39 -6.04 6.75 -0.76
N ARG A 40 -6.74 6.11 -1.68
CA ARG A 40 -7.90 5.24 -1.38
C ARG A 40 -7.48 3.92 -0.72
N LEU A 41 -6.21 3.51 -0.83
CA LEU A 41 -5.72 2.28 -0.22
C LEU A 41 -5.92 2.27 1.30
N TYR A 42 -5.74 3.41 1.95
CA TYR A 42 -5.90 3.55 3.39
C TYR A 42 -7.35 3.48 3.85
N ASP A 43 -8.30 3.85 3.00
CA ASP A 43 -9.72 3.84 3.33
C ASP A 43 -10.39 2.50 2.95
N GLU A 44 -10.00 1.92 1.81
CA GLU A 44 -10.67 0.74 1.24
C GLU A 44 -9.93 -0.57 1.52
N PHE A 45 -8.64 -0.51 1.81
CA PHE A 45 -7.83 -1.68 2.15
C PHE A 45 -6.95 -1.45 3.40
N PRO A 46 -7.51 -0.92 4.52
CA PRO A 46 -6.73 -0.52 5.69
C PRO A 46 -6.00 -1.68 6.38
N GLU A 47 -6.52 -2.90 6.28
CA GLU A 47 -5.88 -4.12 6.82
C GLU A 47 -4.65 -4.55 6.02
N PHE A 48 -4.45 -3.98 4.83
CA PHE A 48 -3.40 -4.32 3.88
C PHE A 48 -2.35 -3.21 3.70
N GLN A 49 -2.50 -2.11 4.45
CA GLN A 49 -1.54 -1.02 4.53
C GLN A 49 -0.82 -1.11 5.88
N PHE A 50 0.49 -1.26 5.84
CA PHE A 50 1.31 -1.55 7.01
C PHE A 50 2.19 -0.36 7.36
N VAL A 51 2.42 -0.17 8.66
CA VAL A 51 3.40 0.76 9.22
C VAL A 51 4.27 0.02 10.24
N LEU A 52 5.58 0.17 10.11
CA LEU A 52 6.54 -0.21 11.15
C LEU A 52 6.78 1.02 12.02
N TYR A 53 6.37 0.96 13.28
CA TYR A 53 6.34 2.13 14.16
C TYR A 53 7.17 1.92 15.43
N ASP A 54 7.94 2.95 15.81
CA ASP A 54 8.70 3.00 17.05
C ASP A 54 7.96 3.86 18.08
N ASP A 55 7.37 3.21 19.08
CA ASP A 55 6.57 3.89 20.12
C ASP A 55 7.41 4.80 21.02
N GLU A 56 8.71 4.51 21.21
CA GLU A 56 9.57 5.33 22.08
C GLU A 56 10.00 6.62 21.39
N ALA A 57 10.22 6.56 20.08
CA ALA A 57 10.64 7.70 19.27
C ALA A 57 9.46 8.45 18.62
N ASP A 58 8.23 7.94 18.75
CA ASP A 58 7.00 8.47 18.12
C ASP A 58 7.21 8.72 16.61
N ARG A 59 7.71 7.70 15.89
CA ARG A 59 8.00 7.82 14.46
C ARG A 59 7.73 6.54 13.68
N ALA A 60 7.29 6.72 12.44
CA ALA A 60 7.27 5.64 11.46
C ALA A 60 8.71 5.36 10.98
N LEU A 61 9.05 4.08 10.91
CA LEU A 61 10.32 3.57 10.39
C LEU A 61 10.19 3.12 8.94
N ALA A 62 9.04 2.57 8.59
CA ALA A 62 8.74 2.08 7.26
C ALA A 62 7.22 1.99 7.02
N GLU A 63 6.83 2.03 5.75
CA GLU A 63 5.49 1.69 5.26
C GLU A 63 5.56 0.50 4.29
N GLY A 64 4.47 -0.24 4.22
CA GLY A 64 4.31 -1.36 3.31
C GLY A 64 2.92 -1.37 2.70
N HIS A 65 2.87 -1.38 1.37
CA HIS A 65 1.63 -1.30 0.62
C HIS A 65 1.36 -2.60 -0.11
N THR A 66 0.19 -3.19 0.15
CA THR A 66 -0.30 -4.35 -0.58
C THR A 66 -1.74 -4.14 -1.02
N ILE A 67 -2.17 -4.91 -2.02
CA ILE A 67 -3.55 -4.88 -2.48
C ILE A 67 -4.07 -6.29 -2.74
N PRO A 68 -5.25 -6.66 -2.20
CA PRO A 68 -5.93 -7.88 -2.57
C PRO A 68 -6.33 -7.84 -4.05
N CYS A 69 -6.04 -8.90 -4.78
CA CYS A 69 -6.36 -9.00 -6.19
C CYS A 69 -6.81 -10.41 -6.56
N ARG A 70 -7.16 -10.58 -7.83
CA ARG A 70 -7.45 -11.88 -8.41
C ARG A 70 -6.41 -12.23 -9.46
N TRP A 71 -5.82 -13.40 -9.32
CA TRP A 71 -4.88 -13.96 -10.29
C TRP A 71 -5.18 -15.44 -10.48
N ASP A 72 -5.01 -15.94 -11.71
CA ASP A 72 -5.26 -17.34 -12.05
C ASP A 72 -4.00 -18.21 -11.98
N GLY A 73 -2.87 -17.64 -11.58
CA GLY A 73 -1.58 -18.31 -11.47
C GLY A 73 -0.80 -18.41 -12.79
N THR A 74 -1.30 -17.82 -13.88
CA THR A 74 -0.65 -17.84 -15.20
C THR A 74 0.03 -16.52 -15.53
N PRO A 75 1.12 -16.52 -16.32
CA PRO A 75 1.72 -15.28 -16.82
C PRO A 75 0.74 -14.42 -17.63
N GLU A 76 -0.16 -15.05 -18.40
CA GLU A 76 -1.15 -14.36 -19.24
C GLU A 76 -2.24 -13.67 -18.42
N GLY A 77 -2.53 -14.19 -17.23
CA GLY A 77 -3.48 -13.60 -16.28
C GLY A 77 -2.91 -12.49 -15.40
N LEU A 78 -1.62 -12.13 -15.55
CA LEU A 78 -1.05 -11.01 -14.81
C LEU A 78 -1.65 -9.68 -15.28
N PRO A 79 -1.91 -8.73 -14.36
CA PRO A 79 -2.40 -7.42 -14.72
C PRO A 79 -1.37 -6.65 -15.56
N ARG A 80 -1.84 -5.63 -16.28
CA ARG A 80 -0.98 -4.75 -17.09
C ARG A 80 -0.19 -3.79 -16.19
N GLY A 81 0.82 -4.33 -15.52
CA GLY A 81 1.65 -3.59 -14.58
C GLY A 81 0.87 -3.12 -13.34
N LEU A 82 1.45 -2.14 -12.64
CA LEU A 82 0.89 -1.55 -11.43
C LEU A 82 -0.48 -0.90 -11.68
N ASP A 83 -0.59 -0.14 -12.77
CA ASP A 83 -1.82 0.57 -13.12
C ASP A 83 -2.99 -0.38 -13.31
N GLY A 84 -2.81 -1.43 -14.13
CA GLY A 84 -3.85 -2.45 -14.33
C GLY A 84 -4.19 -3.20 -13.05
N LEU A 85 -3.19 -3.44 -12.18
CA LEU A 85 -3.42 -4.09 -10.90
C LEU A 85 -4.32 -3.26 -9.98
N LEU A 86 -4.07 -1.95 -9.90
CA LEU A 86 -4.90 -1.03 -9.12
C LEU A 86 -6.32 -0.99 -9.69
N GLU A 87 -6.47 -0.75 -11.00
CA GLU A 87 -7.79 -0.69 -11.64
C GLU A 87 -8.60 -1.98 -11.41
N ASP A 88 -7.98 -3.15 -11.64
CA ASP A 88 -8.63 -4.45 -11.48
C ASP A 88 -9.02 -4.72 -10.03
N ALA A 89 -8.16 -4.38 -9.06
CA ALA A 89 -8.43 -4.61 -7.65
C ALA A 89 -9.56 -3.73 -7.11
N PHE A 90 -9.57 -2.44 -7.45
CA PHE A 90 -10.69 -1.56 -7.07
C PHE A 90 -11.98 -2.00 -7.77
N ALA A 91 -11.95 -2.36 -9.05
CA ALA A 91 -13.12 -2.88 -9.76
C ALA A 91 -13.64 -4.21 -9.16
N LEU A 92 -12.74 -5.07 -8.65
CA LEU A 92 -13.08 -6.30 -7.95
C LEU A 92 -13.87 -6.01 -6.66
N GLY A 93 -13.39 -5.04 -5.87
CA GLY A 93 -14.05 -4.59 -4.63
C GLY A 93 -15.43 -3.99 -4.89
N GLU A 94 -15.53 -3.07 -5.86
CA GLU A 94 -16.81 -2.45 -6.27
C GLU A 94 -17.84 -3.50 -6.75
N ALA A 95 -17.37 -4.57 -7.38
CA ALA A 95 -18.21 -5.68 -7.82
C ALA A 95 -18.56 -6.67 -6.70
N GLY A 96 -18.05 -6.49 -5.48
CA GLY A 96 -18.25 -7.40 -4.35
C GLY A 96 -17.68 -8.80 -4.59
N ARG A 97 -16.60 -8.90 -5.37
CA ARG A 97 -15.97 -10.19 -5.73
C ARG A 97 -14.80 -10.48 -4.79
N GLU A 98 -14.66 -11.75 -4.41
CA GLU A 98 -13.60 -12.18 -3.51
C GLU A 98 -12.22 -12.22 -4.20
N PRO A 99 -11.18 -11.61 -3.61
CA PRO A 99 -9.80 -11.79 -4.05
C PRO A 99 -9.29 -13.19 -3.71
N ASN A 100 -8.25 -13.64 -4.40
CA ASN A 100 -7.59 -14.93 -4.13
C ASN A 100 -6.07 -14.82 -3.99
N THR A 101 -5.52 -13.62 -4.18
CA THR A 101 -4.10 -13.32 -4.21
C THR A 101 -3.88 -11.98 -3.51
N LEU A 102 -2.70 -11.81 -2.91
CA LEU A 102 -2.24 -10.53 -2.38
C LEU A 102 -1.00 -10.11 -3.19
N SER A 103 -0.99 -8.87 -3.69
CA SER A 103 0.13 -8.33 -4.45
C SER A 103 0.81 -7.22 -3.67
N ALA A 104 2.14 -7.24 -3.61
CA ALA A 104 2.92 -6.14 -3.04
C ALA A 104 3.03 -4.98 -4.05
N LEU A 105 2.82 -3.75 -3.58
CA LEU A 105 2.88 -2.54 -4.38
C LEU A 105 4.18 -1.77 -4.13
N ALA A 106 4.49 -1.50 -2.86
CA ALA A 106 5.64 -0.71 -2.48
C ALA A 106 6.06 -0.98 -1.02
N ILE A 107 7.29 -0.58 -0.72
CA ILE A 107 7.87 -0.52 0.62
C ILE A 107 8.76 0.71 0.71
N GLU A 108 8.51 1.53 1.70
CA GLU A 108 9.25 2.76 1.98
C GLU A 108 9.96 2.59 3.31
N ILE A 109 11.26 2.88 3.37
CA ILE A 109 12.03 2.83 4.61
C ILE A 109 12.60 4.23 4.84
N ALA A 110 12.32 4.79 6.01
CA ALA A 110 12.83 6.11 6.36
C ALA A 110 14.36 6.12 6.33
N PRO A 111 15.01 7.16 5.76
CA PRO A 111 16.46 7.26 5.78
C PRO A 111 17.01 7.22 7.21
N GLY A 112 17.93 6.29 7.48
CA GLY A 112 18.53 6.12 8.81
C GLY A 112 17.62 5.48 9.86
N ALA A 113 16.55 4.80 9.44
CA ALA A 113 15.73 3.93 10.30
C ALA A 113 16.56 2.90 11.07
#